data_AF-A0A9E5IKW4-F1
#
_entry.id   AF-A0A9E5IKW4-F1
#
_cell.length_a   1.000
_cell.length_b   1.000
_cell.length_c   1.000
_cell.angle_alpha   90.00
_cell.angle_beta   90.00
_cell.angle_gamma   90.00
#
_symmetry.space_group_name_H-M   'P 1'
#
loop_
_entity.id
_entity.type
_entity.pdbx_description
1 polymer ?
#
loop_
_entity_poly.entity_id
_entity_poly.type
_entity_poly.pdbx_seq_one_letter_code
_entity_poly.pdbx_strand_id
1 'polypeptide(L)' 'MSSLSAAALSSVNNSPDWLAIVRAKVEGLRYGVVQIVVHDGKVTQIERTEKTRLGGPGTASREE' A
#
# COMPACT_ATOMS: atom_id res chain seq x y z
N MET A 1 -42.44 -21.65 15.90
CA MET A 1 -41.22 -22.00 15.15
C MET A 1 -41.06 -20.99 14.04
N SER A 2 -40.28 -19.93 14.27
CA SER A 2 -40.05 -18.88 13.27
C SER A 2 -38.55 -18.75 13.09
N SER A 3 -38.08 -19.13 11.90
CA SER A 3 -36.67 -19.20 11.52
C SER A 3 -35.99 -17.84 11.53
N LEU A 4 -34.75 -17.87 12.02
CA LEU A 4 -33.73 -16.85 11.91
C LEU A 4 -33.40 -16.57 10.44
N SER A 5 -33.45 -15.31 10.00
CA SER A 5 -32.73 -14.87 8.80
C SER A 5 -31.43 -14.20 9.24
N ALA A 6 -30.39 -15.03 9.39
CA ALA A 6 -29.02 -14.63 9.72
C ALA A 6 -28.15 -14.46 8.44
N ALA A 7 -28.76 -14.15 7.30
CA ALA A 7 -28.07 -14.15 6.00
C ALA A 7 -27.43 -12.80 5.62
N ALA A 8 -27.63 -11.73 6.40
CA ALA A 8 -27.18 -10.37 6.05
C ALA A 8 -25.91 -9.90 6.79
N LEU A 9 -25.26 -10.76 7.60
CA LEU A 9 -24.12 -10.37 8.45
C LEU A 9 -22.76 -10.95 8.00
N SER A 10 -22.71 -11.72 6.90
CA SER A 10 -21.47 -12.38 6.46
C SER A 10 -20.63 -11.60 5.44
N SER A 11 -21.04 -10.40 5.01
CA SER A 11 -20.20 -9.54 4.15
C SER A 11 -19.23 -8.68 4.98
N VAL A 12 -18.67 -9.22 6.04
CA VAL A 12 -17.68 -8.56 6.89
C VAL A 12 -16.46 -9.47 6.90
N ASN A 13 -15.35 -8.99 6.34
CA ASN A 13 -14.00 -9.57 6.37
C ASN A 13 -13.55 -10.51 5.24
N ASN A 14 -13.80 -10.16 3.98
CA ASN A 14 -12.88 -10.62 2.92
C ASN A 14 -12.13 -9.42 2.34
N SER A 15 -11.25 -8.82 3.15
CA SER A 15 -10.29 -7.86 2.63
C SER A 15 -9.46 -8.57 1.57
N PRO A 16 -9.36 -8.05 0.34
CA PRO A 16 -8.62 -8.72 -0.73
C PRO A 16 -7.18 -9.02 -0.29
N ASP A 17 -6.65 -10.21 -0.61
CA ASP A 17 -5.29 -10.62 -0.22
C ASP A 17 -4.20 -9.61 -0.63
N TRP A 18 -4.40 -8.94 -1.77
CA TRP A 18 -3.49 -7.91 -2.28
C TRP A 18 -3.39 -6.68 -1.36
N LEU A 19 -4.43 -6.38 -0.58
CA LEU A 19 -4.45 -5.25 0.35
C LEU A 19 -3.45 -5.45 1.50
N ALA A 20 -3.31 -6.69 1.99
CA ALA A 20 -2.33 -7.03 3.00
C ALA A 20 -0.90 -6.88 2.46
N ILE A 21 -0.68 -7.26 1.20
CA ILE A 21 0.61 -7.10 0.52
C ILE A 21 0.95 -5.62 0.37
N VAL A 22 0.01 -4.79 -0.10
CA VAL A 22 0.22 -3.34 -0.22
C VAL A 22 0.54 -2.73 1.15
N ARG A 23 -0.19 -3.12 2.20
CA ARG A 23 0.08 -2.66 3.57
C ARG A 23 1.51 -2.96 4.00
N ALA A 24 1.96 -4.20 3.81
CA ALA A 24 3.34 -4.58 4.12
C ALA A 24 4.37 -3.84 3.26
N LYS A 25 4.05 -3.51 2.00
CA LYS A 25 4.95 -2.78 1.09
C LYS A 25 5.03 -1.28 1.40
N VAL A 26 3.96 -0.65 1.86
CA VAL A 26 4.00 0.76 2.30
C VAL A 26 4.58 0.90 3.71
N GLU A 27 4.57 -0.17 4.50
CA GLU A 27 5.19 -0.18 5.81
C GLU A 27 6.69 0.13 5.70
N GLY A 28 7.11 1.19 6.41
CA GLY A 28 8.48 1.69 6.37
C GLY A 28 8.86 2.49 5.12
N LEU A 29 7.97 2.69 4.15
CA LEU A 29 8.25 3.52 2.97
C LEU A 29 8.27 5.00 3.36
N ARG A 30 9.45 5.60 3.48
CA ARG A 30 9.62 7.02 3.84
C ARG A 30 9.41 7.96 2.66
N TYR A 31 10.01 7.60 1.53
CA TYR A 31 9.95 8.38 0.29
C TYR A 31 9.93 7.40 -0.87
N GLY A 32 8.91 7.47 -1.70
CA GLY A 32 8.76 6.53 -2.81
C GLY A 32 7.33 6.41 -3.29
N VAL A 33 7.08 5.36 -4.06
CA VAL A 33 5.77 5.04 -4.62
C VAL A 33 5.53 3.53 -4.55
N VAL A 34 4.28 3.15 -4.33
CA VAL A 34 3.81 1.78 -4.58
C VAL A 34 2.93 1.81 -5.81
N GLN A 35 3.30 1.06 -6.84
CA GLN A 35 2.54 0.94 -8.08
C GLN A 35 1.79 -0.38 -8.07
N ILE A 36 0.50 -0.32 -8.41
CA ILE A 36 -0.37 -1.49 -8.50
C ILE A 36 -0.82 -1.61 -9.95
N VAL A 37 -0.66 -2.79 -10.53
CA VAL A 37 -1.12 -3.09 -11.88
C VAL A 37 -2.33 -4.02 -11.80
N VAL A 38 -3.37 -3.65 -12.53
CA VAL A 38 -4.63 -4.39 -12.60
C VAL A 38 -4.88 -4.79 -14.05
N HIS A 39 -5.08 -6.09 -14.26
CA HIS A 39 -5.56 -6.64 -15.53
C HIS A 39 -6.81 -7.46 -15.24
N ASP A 40 -7.83 -7.34 -16.10
CA ASP A 40 -9.09 -8.10 -15.99
C ASP A 40 -9.79 -7.95 -14.62
N GLY A 41 -9.71 -6.76 -14.03
CA GLY A 41 -10.29 -6.47 -12.70
C GLY A 41 -9.55 -7.13 -11.53
N LYS A 42 -8.39 -7.76 -11.77
CA LYS A 42 -7.57 -8.42 -10.75
C LYS A 42 -6.21 -7.74 -10.63
N VAL A 43 -5.74 -7.57 -9.40
CA VAL A 43 -4.38 -7.10 -9.15
C VAL A 43 -3.41 -8.21 -9.58
N THR A 44 -2.55 -7.90 -10.53
CA THR A 44 -1.55 -8.85 -11.04
C THR A 44 -0.14 -8.53 -10.53
N GLN A 45 0.13 -7.27 -10.19
CA GLN A 45 1.46 -6.83 -9.80
C GLN A 45 1.39 -5.68 -8.79
N ILE A 46 2.31 -5.72 -7.83
CA ILE A 46 2.52 -4.67 -6.83
C ILE A 46 4.03 -4.42 -6.75
N GLU A 47 4.45 -3.22 -7.11
CA GLU A 47 5.84 -2.80 -7.06
C GLU A 47 6.04 -1.70 -6.02
N ARG A 48 7.17 -1.74 -5.30
CA ARG A 48 7.62 -0.69 -4.38
C ARG A 48 8.87 -0.06 -4.96
N THR A 49 8.86 1.26 -5.10
CA THR A 49 10.03 2.04 -5.52
C THR A 49 10.36 3.04 -4.43
N GLU A 50 11.56 2.94 -3.86
CA GLU A 50 12.07 3.91 -2.89
C GLU A 50 12.85 5.01 -3.59
N LYS A 51 12.68 6.24 -3.11
CA LYS A 51 13.38 7.42 -3.60
C LYS A 51 14.25 8.00 -2.50
N THR A 52 15.55 7.82 -2.63
CA THR A 52 16.54 8.48 -1.76
C THR A 52 16.92 9.82 -2.36
N ARG A 53 16.72 10.93 -1.63
CA ARG A 53 17.30 12.21 -2.00
C ARG A 53 18.77 12.21 -1.61
N LEU A 54 19.65 12.15 -2.60
CA LEU A 54 21.07 12.41 -2.41
C LEU A 54 21.22 13.94 -2.32
N GLY A 55 21.37 14.47 -1.09
CA GLY A 55 21.82 15.83 -0.76
C GLY A 55 21.14 17.00 -1.49
N GLY A 56 20.34 17.80 -0.77
CA GLY A 56 20.05 19.16 -1.23
C GLY A 56 21.32 20.02 -1.18
N PRO A 57 21.56 20.92 -2.15
CA PRO A 57 22.70 21.83 -2.11
C PRO A 57 22.50 22.80 -0.94
N GLY A 58 23.16 22.59 0.20
CA GLY A 58 22.92 23.43 1.36
C GLY A 58 23.76 23.19 2.62
N THR A 59 24.74 22.29 2.61
CA THR A 59 25.76 22.31 3.67
C THR A 59 26.88 23.24 3.23
N ALA A 60 26.80 24.45 3.77
CA ALA A 60 27.74 25.53 3.67
C ALA A 60 29.13 25.15 4.20
N SER A 61 30.16 25.59 3.47
CA SER A 61 31.39 26.12 4.05
C SER A 61 31.80 27.34 3.23
N ARG A 62 31.07 28.43 3.47
CA ARG A 62 31.64 29.77 3.47
C ARG A 62 32.35 29.87 4.82
N GLU A 63 33.62 29.55 4.85
CA GLU A 63 34.54 29.98 5.90
C GLU A 63 35.45 31.02 5.23
N GLU A 64 35.32 32.24 5.72
CA GLU A 64 36.07 33.45 5.39
C GLU A 64 37.30 33.53 6.29
#